data_AF-X1IJT5-F1
#
_entry.id   AF-X1IJT5-F1
#
_cell.length_a   1.000
_cell.length_b   1.000
_cell.length_c   1.000
_cell.angle_alpha   90.00
_cell.angle_beta   90.00
_cell.angle_gamma   90.00
#
_symmetry.space_group_name_H-M   'P 1'
#
loop_
_entity.id
_entity.type
_entity.pdbx_description
1 polymer ?
#
loop_
_entity_poly.entity_id
_entity_poly.type
_entity_poly.pdbx_seq_one_letter_code
_entity_poly.pdbx_strand_id
1 'polypeptide(L)'
;MGWITATGHYDPYEKWLDEDFAHDDNTGSYALTDPDQPVPEHSWNYPLELTIGSMLCSAVRFWANPDYAAAFTIVDVRVFWGGYWHQVHYGSFAKNTWVEISLGGIYSVTRI
;
A
#
# COMPACT_ATOMS: atom_id res chain seq x y z
N MET A 1 10.44 9.78 -17.02
CA MET A 1 9.16 9.21 -16.54
C MET A 1 9.13 9.36 -15.04
N GLY A 2 7.95 9.64 -14.46
CA GLY A 2 7.80 9.95 -13.04
C GLY A 2 6.97 8.88 -12.32
N TRP A 3 6.65 9.17 -11.07
CA TRP A 3 5.74 8.36 -10.25
C TRP A 3 4.31 8.46 -10.79
N ILE A 4 3.61 7.34 -10.86
CA ILE A 4 2.21 7.26 -11.24
C ILE A 4 1.47 6.66 -10.05
N THR A 5 0.39 7.32 -9.64
CA THR A 5 -0.46 6.87 -8.55
C THR A 5 -1.44 5.80 -9.05
N ALA A 6 -1.81 4.87 -8.16
CA ALA A 6 -2.89 3.93 -8.45
C ALA A 6 -4.19 4.68 -8.79
N THR A 7 -5.11 4.00 -9.47
CA THR A 7 -6.36 4.62 -9.97
C THR A 7 -7.61 4.03 -9.34
N GLY A 8 -7.44 3.14 -8.36
CA GLY A 8 -8.53 2.48 -7.66
C GLY A 8 -8.00 1.53 -6.60
N HIS A 9 -8.92 0.96 -5.83
CA HIS A 9 -8.62 0.00 -4.78
C HIS A 9 -9.55 -1.21 -4.88
N TYR A 10 -9.19 -2.28 -4.18
CA TYR A 10 -10.04 -3.44 -3.93
C TYR A 10 -9.83 -3.85 -2.47
N ASP A 11 -10.87 -3.68 -1.66
CA ASP A 11 -10.90 -4.16 -0.28
C ASP A 11 -11.87 -5.35 -0.18
N PRO A 12 -11.39 -6.59 -0.38
CA PRO A 12 -12.24 -7.77 -0.31
C PRO A 12 -12.78 -8.07 1.09
N TYR A 13 -12.23 -7.44 2.13
CA TYR A 13 -12.59 -7.72 3.51
C TYR A 13 -13.47 -6.63 4.14
N GLU A 14 -13.66 -5.49 3.45
CA GLU A 14 -14.41 -4.32 3.91
C GLU A 14 -13.91 -3.87 5.30
N LYS A 15 -12.58 -3.71 5.42
CA LYS A 15 -11.86 -3.35 6.65
C LYS A 15 -11.19 -2.00 6.58
N TRP A 16 -11.11 -1.42 5.40
CA TRP A 16 -10.57 -0.10 5.17
C TRP A 16 -11.72 0.90 5.01
N LEU A 17 -11.47 2.12 5.44
CA LEU A 17 -12.31 3.28 5.19
C LEU A 17 -11.47 4.33 4.46
N ASP A 18 -12.18 5.17 3.71
CA ASP A 18 -11.60 6.27 2.94
C ASP A 18 -10.51 5.78 1.97
N GLU A 19 -10.72 4.64 1.31
CA GLU A 19 -9.74 3.96 0.47
C GLU A 19 -9.31 4.80 -0.74
N ASP A 20 -10.12 5.77 -1.14
CA ASP A 20 -9.74 6.76 -2.15
C ASP A 20 -8.56 7.63 -1.72
N PHE A 21 -8.38 7.87 -0.42
CA PHE A 21 -7.25 8.63 0.11
C PHE A 21 -5.93 7.84 0.11
N ALA A 22 -5.96 6.54 -0.16
CA ALA A 22 -4.72 5.77 -0.36
C ALA A 22 -4.04 6.07 -1.71
N HIS A 23 -4.78 6.66 -2.66
CA HIS A 23 -4.32 6.88 -4.03
C HIS A 23 -4.70 8.26 -4.60
N ASP A 24 -4.88 9.27 -3.73
CA ASP A 24 -5.22 10.65 -4.11
C ASP A 24 -4.03 11.60 -4.31
N ASP A 25 -2.79 11.10 -4.18
CA ASP A 25 -1.53 11.87 -4.22
C ASP A 25 -1.40 12.97 -3.15
N ASN A 26 -2.15 12.86 -2.04
CA ASN A 26 -2.12 13.80 -0.93
C ASN A 26 -1.66 13.14 0.37
N THR A 27 -0.45 13.46 0.83
CA THR A 27 0.11 12.90 2.08
C THR A 27 -0.56 13.40 3.37
N GLY A 28 -1.52 14.33 3.26
CA GLY A 28 -2.31 14.84 4.37
C GLY A 28 -3.62 14.07 4.62
N SER A 29 -4.09 13.31 3.64
CA SER A 29 -5.23 12.38 3.75
C SER A 29 -4.69 10.94 3.80
N TYR A 30 -5.50 10.01 4.31
CA TYR A 30 -5.11 8.60 4.43
C TYR A 30 -6.33 7.70 4.50
N ALA A 31 -6.21 6.52 3.92
CA ALA A 31 -7.08 5.39 4.24
C ALA A 31 -6.71 4.84 5.62
N LEU A 32 -7.70 4.37 6.35
CA LEU A 32 -7.52 3.80 7.68
C LEU A 32 -8.30 2.51 7.84
N THR A 33 -7.95 1.75 8.86
CA THR A 33 -8.77 0.60 9.27
C THR A 33 -10.07 1.10 9.88
N ASP A 34 -11.18 0.41 9.59
CA ASP A 34 -12.47 0.66 10.20
C ASP A 34 -12.37 0.58 11.74
N PRO A 35 -12.59 1.69 12.47
CA PRO A 35 -12.51 1.70 13.92
C PRO A 35 -13.60 0.86 14.59
N ASP A 36 -14.72 0.59 13.91
CA ASP A 36 -15.79 -0.27 14.39
C ASP A 36 -15.44 -1.76 14.24
N GLN A 37 -14.38 -2.08 13.48
CA GLN A 37 -13.86 -3.43 13.27
C GLN A 37 -12.36 -3.50 13.60
N PRO A 38 -11.97 -3.30 14.87
CA PRO A 38 -10.59 -3.15 15.24
C PRO A 38 -9.77 -4.41 14.94
N VAL A 39 -8.57 -4.20 14.41
CA VAL A 39 -7.58 -5.27 14.27
C VAL A 39 -7.05 -5.61 15.67
N PRO A 40 -7.00 -6.90 16.05
CA PRO A 40 -6.44 -7.29 17.34
C PRO A 40 -5.01 -6.79 17.52
N GLU A 41 -4.65 -6.45 18.76
CA GLU A 41 -3.29 -6.04 19.08
C GLU A 41 -2.28 -7.12 18.64
N HIS A 42 -1.10 -6.67 18.19
CA HIS A 42 -0.03 -7.55 17.69
C HIS A 42 -0.41 -8.45 16.50
N SER A 43 -1.44 -8.09 15.75
CA SER A 43 -1.87 -8.80 14.54
C SER A 43 -1.63 -8.00 13.27
N TRP A 44 -1.56 -8.69 12.14
CA TRP A 44 -1.58 -8.04 10.83
C TRP A 44 -2.96 -7.46 10.54
N ASN A 45 -2.97 -6.30 9.89
CA ASN A 45 -4.18 -5.79 9.29
C ASN A 45 -4.52 -6.57 8.00
N TYR A 46 -5.75 -6.41 7.53
CA TYR A 46 -6.19 -6.89 6.24
C TYR A 46 -5.53 -6.11 5.10
N PRO A 47 -5.21 -6.75 3.97
CA PRO A 47 -4.59 -6.07 2.84
C PRO A 47 -5.57 -5.09 2.18
N LEU A 48 -5.10 -3.89 1.86
CA LEU A 48 -5.74 -3.00 0.90
C LEU A 48 -5.02 -3.18 -0.44
N GLU A 49 -5.70 -3.72 -1.44
CA GLU A 49 -5.12 -3.87 -2.78
C GLU A 49 -5.32 -2.58 -3.57
N LEU A 50 -4.25 -1.97 -4.05
CA LEU A 50 -4.30 -0.86 -4.99
C LEU A 50 -4.27 -1.39 -6.42
N THR A 51 -5.11 -0.81 -7.28
CA THR A 51 -5.24 -1.22 -8.68
C THR A 51 -4.72 -0.13 -9.61
N ILE A 52 -4.02 -0.55 -10.66
CA ILE A 52 -3.46 0.35 -11.68
C ILE A 52 -3.63 -0.28 -13.06
N GLY A 53 -3.84 0.56 -14.08
CA GLY A 53 -3.77 0.12 -15.47
C GLY A 53 -2.42 -0.53 -15.75
N SER A 54 -2.40 -1.65 -16.47
CA SER A 54 -1.17 -2.42 -16.72
C SER A 54 -0.05 -1.53 -17.23
N MET A 55 1.04 -1.43 -16.46
CA MET A 55 2.16 -0.54 -16.80
C MET A 55 3.52 -1.14 -16.41
N LEU A 56 4.56 -0.69 -17.10
CA LEU A 56 5.94 -1.09 -16.81
C LEU A 56 6.48 -0.30 -15.62
N CYS A 57 6.73 -1.00 -14.51
CA CYS A 57 7.25 -0.43 -13.28
C CYS A 57 8.62 -1.01 -12.95
N SER A 58 9.53 -0.18 -12.45
CA SER A 58 10.81 -0.61 -11.86
C SER A 58 10.89 -0.45 -10.35
N ALA A 59 9.96 0.29 -9.77
CA ALA A 59 9.86 0.57 -8.34
C ALA A 59 8.41 0.84 -7.97
N VAL A 60 8.10 0.66 -6.68
CA VAL A 60 6.88 1.15 -6.04
C VAL A 60 7.27 2.07 -4.90
N ARG A 61 6.34 2.92 -4.47
CA ARG A 61 6.53 3.72 -3.26
C ARG A 61 5.23 3.82 -2.48
N PHE A 62 5.34 4.00 -1.17
CA PHE A 62 4.20 4.27 -0.31
C PHE A 62 4.55 5.35 0.71
N TRP A 63 3.50 5.97 1.26
CA TRP A 63 3.58 6.89 2.38
C TRP A 63 2.61 6.38 3.45
N ALA A 64 3.07 6.36 4.70
CA ALA A 64 2.23 5.99 5.83
C ALA A 64 2.39 7.01 6.95
N ASN A 65 1.26 7.63 7.33
CA ASN A 65 1.19 8.58 8.43
C ASN A 65 0.76 7.85 9.73
N PRO A 66 1.61 7.84 10.78
CA PRO A 66 1.28 7.22 12.06
C PRO A 66 0.47 8.12 13.01
N ASP A 67 0.06 9.32 12.62
CA ASP A 67 -0.52 10.34 13.52
C ASP A 67 -1.76 9.83 14.29
N TYR A 68 -2.44 8.78 13.82
CA TYR A 68 -3.51 8.09 14.55
C TYR A 68 -3.16 6.69 15.09
N ALA A 69 -2.00 6.13 14.73
CA ALA A 69 -1.64 4.76 15.08
C ALA A 69 -0.14 4.63 15.38
N ALA A 70 0.20 4.73 16.67
CA ALA A 70 1.47 4.25 17.19
C ALA A 70 1.69 2.72 17.01
N ALA A 71 0.75 1.98 16.40
CA ALA A 71 0.72 0.52 16.39
C ALA A 71 1.48 -0.15 15.23
N PHE A 72 1.60 0.49 14.07
CA PHE A 72 2.21 -0.17 12.91
C PHE A 72 3.71 0.11 12.85
N THR A 73 4.53 -0.92 13.01
CA THR A 73 6.00 -0.85 12.97
C THR A 73 6.59 -1.62 11.80
N ILE A 74 5.79 -2.43 11.13
CA ILE A 74 6.16 -3.27 9.99
C ILE A 74 5.08 -3.22 8.93
N VAL A 75 5.48 -3.40 7.68
CA VAL A 75 4.57 -3.50 6.53
C VAL A 75 5.01 -4.67 5.64
N ASP A 76 4.04 -5.33 5.02
CA ASP A 76 4.25 -6.30 3.94
C ASP A 76 3.74 -5.65 2.64
N VAL A 77 4.66 -5.29 1.75
CA VAL A 77 4.33 -4.72 0.44
C VAL A 77 4.48 -5.81 -0.59
N ARG A 78 3.41 -6.05 -1.33
CA ARG A 78 3.38 -7.00 -2.43
C ARG A 78 3.07 -6.28 -3.72
N VAL A 79 3.39 -6.89 -4.85
CA VAL A 79 3.09 -6.35 -6.17
C VAL A 79 2.74 -7.50 -7.09
N PHE A 80 1.69 -7.33 -7.90
CA PHE A 80 1.21 -8.35 -8.81
C PHE A 80 1.81 -8.15 -10.20
N TRP A 81 2.59 -9.15 -10.65
CA TRP A 81 3.06 -9.25 -12.03
C TRP A 81 3.26 -10.72 -12.42
N GLY A 82 3.17 -11.01 -13.72
CA GLY A 82 3.33 -12.38 -14.22
C GLY A 82 2.27 -13.37 -13.73
N GLY A 83 1.12 -12.88 -13.24
CA GLY A 83 -0.01 -13.70 -12.79
C GLY A 83 0.01 -14.10 -11.32
N TYR A 84 0.90 -13.55 -10.50
CA TYR A 84 0.98 -13.83 -9.07
C TYR A 84 1.53 -12.64 -8.27
N TRP A 85 1.36 -12.70 -6.95
CA TRP A 85 1.87 -11.70 -6.00
C TRP A 85 3.33 -11.97 -5.64
N HIS A 86 4.15 -10.92 -5.64
CA HIS A 86 5.53 -10.94 -5.20
C HIS A 86 5.69 -10.04 -3.99
N GLN A 87 6.25 -10.56 -2.91
CA GLN A 87 6.62 -9.75 -1.75
C GLN A 87 7.89 -8.95 -2.09
N VAL A 88 7.77 -7.62 -2.13
CA VAL A 88 8.86 -6.71 -2.50
C VAL A 88 9.48 -6.03 -1.28
N HIS A 89 8.74 -5.95 -0.17
CA HIS A 89 9.26 -5.47 1.10
C HIS A 89 8.53 -6.14 2.26
N TYR A 90 9.27 -6.46 3.33
CA TYR A 90 8.72 -6.90 4.59
C TYR A 90 9.58 -6.40 5.74
N GLY A 91 8.93 -5.74 6.69
CA GLY A 91 9.58 -5.26 7.91
C GLY A 91 9.38 -3.76 8.11
N SER A 92 10.28 -3.17 8.88
CA SER A 92 10.19 -1.76 9.26
C SER A 92 10.32 -0.83 8.07
N PHE A 93 9.76 0.38 8.21
CA PHE A 93 9.79 1.41 7.19
C PHE A 93 9.96 2.80 7.82
N ALA A 94 10.42 3.76 7.03
CA ALA A 94 10.51 5.15 7.46
C ALA A 94 9.11 5.79 7.43
N LYS A 95 8.69 6.36 8.56
CA LYS A 95 7.37 7.00 8.72
C LYS A 95 7.41 8.43 8.20
N ASN A 96 6.27 8.97 7.75
CA ASN A 96 6.15 10.36 7.29
C ASN A 96 7.18 10.77 6.22
N THR A 97 7.52 9.82 5.35
CA THR A 97 8.35 10.03 4.16
C THR A 97 7.96 9.01 3.10
N TRP A 98 8.22 9.32 1.83
CA TRP A 98 8.07 8.34 0.77
C TRP A 98 9.10 7.22 0.97
N VAL A 99 8.61 5.99 1.03
CA VAL A 99 9.44 4.78 1.07
C VAL A 99 9.42 4.17 -0.31
N GLU A 100 10.58 4.18 -0.97
CA GLU A 100 10.74 3.66 -2.34
C GLU A 100 11.35 2.26 -2.31
N ILE A 101 10.74 1.32 -3.03
CA ILE A 101 11.15 -0.08 -3.10
C ILE A 101 11.46 -0.42 -4.56
N SER A 102 12.71 -0.77 -4.83
CA SER A 102 13.13 -1.27 -6.15
C SER A 102 12.59 -2.67 -6.39
N LEU A 103 12.07 -2.94 -7.58
CA LEU A 103 11.63 -4.28 -7.99
C LEU A 103 12.78 -5.16 -8.49
N GLY A 104 13.99 -4.59 -8.68
CA GLY A 104 15.15 -5.31 -9.24
C GLY A 104 15.08 -5.57 -10.74
N GLY A 105 14.06 -5.05 -11.42
CA GLY A 105 13.82 -5.22 -12.86
C GLY A 105 12.68 -4.32 -13.31
N ILE A 106 12.22 -4.50 -14.56
CA ILE A 106 11.02 -3.83 -15.09
C ILE A 106 9.96 -4.90 -15.31
N TYR A 107 8.79 -4.71 -14.69
CA TYR A 107 7.69 -5.67 -14.74
C TYR A 107 6.39 -5.00 -15.14
N SER A 108 5.50 -5.75 -15.80
CA SER A 108 4.13 -5.30 -16.10
C SER A 108 3.27 -5.50 -14.85
N VAL A 109 3.03 -4.41 -14.13
CA VAL A 109 2.30 -4.37 -12.86
C VAL A 109 0.85 -3.96 -13.10
N THR A 110 -0.07 -4.61 -12.39
CA THR A 110 -1.51 -4.26 -12.40
C THR A 110 -2.09 -4.01 -11.00
N ARG A 111 -1.41 -4.50 -9.94
CA ARG A 111 -1.84 -4.34 -8.56
C ARG A 111 -0.65 -4.24 -7.61
N ILE A 112 -0.85 -3.57 -6.48
CA ILE A 112 0.10 -3.37 -5.38
C ILE A 112 -0.64 -3.69 -4.09
#